data_AF-A0A4Z0N2Z6-F1
#
_entry.id   AF-A0A4Z0N2Z6-F1
#
_cell.length_a   1.000
_cell.length_b   1.000
_cell.length_c   1.000
_cell.angle_alpha   90.00
_cell.angle_beta   90.00
_cell.angle_gamma   90.00
#
_symmetry.space_group_name_H-M   'P 1'
#
loop_
_entity.id
_entity.type
_entity.pdbx_description
1 polymer ?
#
loop_
_entity_poly.entity_id
_entity_poly.type
_entity_poly.pdbx_seq_one_letter_code
_entity_poly.pdbx_strand_id
1 'polypeptide(L)'
;MRSCGGAFAAGVVSGIFSAFAAVALLSRMWAACDVGINASANALGLLLFTAPLVMVAGGASAALAFWLIVRTGKRWSVAAACAGAACATLIAVWTAVAVEHNPGRDYPAPLCVDNIPPWWPDAIPI
;
A
#
# COMPACT_ATOMS: atom_id res chain seq x y z
N MET A 1 8.70 28.29 3.26
CA MET A 1 7.72 27.76 4.23
C MET A 1 6.50 27.11 3.56
N ARG A 2 5.96 27.59 2.42
CA ARG A 2 4.79 26.97 1.74
C ARG A 2 5.00 25.51 1.30
N SER A 3 6.22 25.09 0.97
CA SER A 3 6.52 23.74 0.47
C SER A 3 6.48 22.64 1.54
N CYS A 4 6.69 22.97 2.82
CA CYS A 4 6.65 21.96 3.90
C CYS A 4 5.21 21.53 4.21
N GLY A 5 4.25 22.46 4.18
CA GLY A 5 2.83 22.13 4.42
C GLY A 5 2.25 21.24 3.32
N GLY A 6 2.62 21.48 2.05
CA GLY A 6 2.19 20.65 0.92
C GLY A 6 2.74 19.22 0.98
N ALA A 7 4.01 19.05 1.35
CA ALA A 7 4.63 17.73 1.49
C ALA A 7 4.01 16.91 2.64
N PHE A 8 3.74 17.56 3.78
CA PHE A 8 3.08 16.91 4.91
C PHE A 8 1.65 16.48 4.57
N ALA A 9 0.86 17.36 3.95
CA ALA A 9 -0.50 17.02 3.52
C ALA A 9 -0.50 15.89 2.48
N ALA A 10 0.41 15.94 1.50
CA ALA A 10 0.57 14.87 0.51
C ALA A 10 0.91 13.54 1.19
N GLY A 11 1.81 13.54 2.18
CA GLY A 11 2.16 12.34 2.95
C GLY A 11 1.01 11.77 3.77
N VAL A 12 0.28 12.60 4.51
CA VAL A 12 -0.85 12.13 5.33
C VAL A 12 -1.95 11.53 4.45
N VAL A 13 -2.36 12.23 3.39
CA VAL A 13 -3.43 11.77 2.50
C VAL A 13 -3.05 10.48 1.78
N SER A 14 -1.83 10.42 1.23
CA SER A 14 -1.34 9.22 0.55
C SER A 14 -1.18 8.04 1.50
N GLY A 15 -0.62 8.26 2.70
CA GLY A 15 -0.45 7.22 3.72
C GLY A 15 -1.78 6.58 4.10
N ILE A 16 -2.79 7.41 4.43
CA ILE A 16 -4.13 6.94 4.75
C ILE A 16 -4.69 6.11 3.58
N PHE A 17 -4.63 6.65 2.36
CA PHE A 17 -5.14 5.95 1.18
C PHE A 17 -4.44 4.62 0.92
N SER A 18 -3.11 4.57 1.03
CA SER A 18 -2.35 3.31 0.89
C SER A 18 -2.74 2.28 1.94
N ALA A 19 -2.92 2.70 3.20
CA ALA A 19 -3.28 1.78 4.27
C ALA A 19 -4.65 1.15 4.02
N PHE A 20 -5.64 1.95 3.66
CA PHE A 20 -6.97 1.44 3.30
C PHE A 20 -6.93 0.54 2.07
N ALA A 21 -6.18 0.92 1.03
CA ALA A 21 -6.05 0.11 -0.18
C ALA A 21 -5.40 -1.25 0.11
N ALA A 22 -4.30 -1.28 0.85
CA ALA A 22 -3.62 -2.52 1.21
C ALA A 22 -4.50 -3.44 2.06
N VAL A 23 -5.15 -2.90 3.10
CA VAL A 23 -6.06 -3.67 3.97
C VAL A 23 -7.26 -4.20 3.20
N ALA A 24 -7.89 -3.39 2.35
CA ALA A 24 -9.03 -3.81 1.55
C ALA A 24 -8.65 -4.92 0.56
N LEU A 25 -7.50 -4.82 -0.09
CA LEU A 25 -7.06 -5.82 -1.07
C LEU A 25 -6.67 -7.13 -0.37
N LEU A 26 -5.86 -7.06 0.68
CA LEU A 26 -5.44 -8.24 1.45
C LEU A 26 -6.61 -8.94 2.12
N SER A 27 -7.54 -8.21 2.71
CA SER A 27 -8.75 -8.82 3.31
C SER A 27 -9.59 -9.56 2.27
N ARG A 28 -9.71 -9.04 1.04
CA ARG A 28 -10.41 -9.71 -0.07
C ARG A 28 -9.66 -10.96 -0.54
N MET A 29 -8.34 -10.90 -0.64
CA MET A 29 -7.50 -12.05 -1.01
C MET A 29 -7.61 -13.15 0.03
N TRP A 30 -7.38 -12.82 1.30
CA TRP A 30 -7.41 -13.78 2.40
C TRP A 30 -8.80 -14.39 2.58
N ALA A 31 -9.87 -13.61 2.43
CA ALA A 31 -11.24 -14.15 2.49
C ALA A 31 -11.57 -15.08 1.31
N ALA A 32 -11.03 -14.81 0.11
CA ALA A 32 -11.25 -15.67 -1.04
C ALA A 32 -10.48 -16.99 -0.97
N CYS A 33 -9.31 -16.97 -0.34
CA CYS A 33 -8.39 -18.11 -0.28
C CYS A 33 -8.36 -18.82 1.08
N ASP A 34 -9.20 -18.39 2.03
CA ASP A 34 -9.25 -18.90 3.40
C ASP A 34 -7.89 -18.86 4.11
N VAL A 35 -7.18 -17.73 3.94
CA VAL A 35 -5.89 -17.47 4.59
C VAL A 35 -6.14 -16.92 5.99
N GLY A 36 -5.46 -17.49 7.00
CA GLY A 36 -5.46 -17.04 8.38
C GLY A 36 -6.26 -17.93 9.32
N ILE A 37 -6.45 -17.46 10.56
CA ILE A 37 -7.08 -18.27 11.61
C ILE A 37 -8.60 -18.07 11.63
N ASN A 38 -9.03 -16.81 11.55
CA ASN A 38 -10.43 -16.42 11.46
C ASN A 38 -10.53 -14.94 11.04
N ALA A 39 -11.72 -14.52 10.64
CA ALA A 39 -11.96 -13.17 10.13
C ALA A 39 -11.59 -12.05 11.12
N SER A 40 -11.83 -12.24 12.42
CA SER A 40 -11.55 -11.21 13.44
C SER A 40 -10.06 -11.07 13.73
N ALA A 41 -9.32 -12.17 13.86
CA ALA A 41 -7.87 -12.17 14.04
C ALA A 41 -7.17 -11.56 12.83
N ASN A 42 -7.60 -11.91 11.62
CA ASN A 42 -7.06 -11.38 10.37
C ASN A 42 -7.29 -9.86 10.26
N ALA A 43 -8.51 -9.40 10.53
CA ALA A 43 -8.84 -7.98 10.51
C ALA A 43 -8.03 -7.18 11.55
N LEU A 44 -7.86 -7.72 12.76
CA LEU A 44 -7.02 -7.11 13.79
C LEU A 44 -5.55 -7.06 13.37
N GLY A 45 -5.02 -8.13 12.77
CA GLY A 45 -3.65 -8.15 12.26
C GLY A 45 -3.41 -7.07 11.20
N LEU A 46 -4.31 -7.00 10.22
CA LEU A 46 -4.28 -5.98 9.17
C LEU A 46 -4.39 -4.55 9.73
N LEU A 47 -5.26 -4.31 10.71
CA LEU A 47 -5.48 -2.97 11.29
C LEU A 47 -4.36 -2.53 12.23
N LEU A 48 -3.79 -3.44 13.01
CA LEU A 48 -2.82 -3.10 14.05
C LEU A 48 -1.37 -3.14 13.56
N PHE A 49 -1.08 -3.90 12.50
CA PHE A 49 0.27 -4.03 11.97
C PHE A 49 0.39 -3.51 10.54
N THR A 50 -0.37 -4.07 9.59
CA THR A 50 -0.24 -3.73 8.17
C THR A 50 -0.64 -2.28 7.88
N ALA A 51 -1.79 -1.84 8.38
CA ALA A 51 -2.31 -0.50 8.15
C ALA A 51 -1.37 0.60 8.65
N PRO A 52 -0.90 0.61 9.92
CA PRO A 52 0.03 1.65 10.38
C PRO A 52 1.38 1.57 9.65
N LEU A 53 1.87 0.37 9.35
CA LEU A 53 3.12 0.21 8.60
C LEU A 53 3.03 0.83 7.21
N VAL A 54 1.98 0.49 6.45
CA VAL A 54 1.74 1.02 5.10
C VAL A 54 1.42 2.51 5.15
N MET A 55 0.70 2.97 6.17
CA MET A 55 0.42 4.40 6.35
C MET A 55 1.71 5.20 6.51
N VAL A 56 2.60 4.75 7.40
CA VAL A 56 3.88 5.43 7.65
C VAL A 56 4.80 5.32 6.45
N ALA A 57 4.99 4.12 5.88
CA ALA A 57 5.88 3.90 4.74
C ALA A 57 5.39 4.62 3.48
N GLY A 58 4.11 4.47 3.13
CA GLY A 58 3.47 5.12 1.98
C GLY A 58 3.43 6.64 2.14
N GLY A 59 3.07 7.13 3.33
CA GLY A 59 3.01 8.56 3.59
C GLY A 59 4.38 9.23 3.63
N ALA A 60 5.38 8.61 4.26
CA ALA A 60 6.73 9.15 4.33
C ALA A 60 7.40 9.17 2.94
N SER A 61 7.26 8.09 2.16
CA SER A 61 7.80 8.02 0.80
C SER A 61 7.15 9.02 -0.14
N ALA A 62 5.82 9.19 -0.07
CA ALA A 62 5.09 10.18 -0.85
C ALA A 62 5.44 11.62 -0.46
N ALA A 63 5.54 11.93 0.84
CA ALA A 63 5.97 13.23 1.33
C ALA A 63 7.39 13.58 0.85
N LEU A 64 8.30 12.61 0.93
CA LEU A 64 9.68 12.76 0.48
C LEU A 64 9.74 12.99 -1.04
N ALA A 65 9.04 12.18 -1.84
CA ALA A 65 8.97 12.34 -3.28
C ALA A 65 8.41 13.72 -3.66
N PHE A 66 7.31 14.12 -3.03
CA PHE A 66 6.71 15.43 -3.28
C PHE A 66 7.69 16.57 -2.97
N TRP A 67 8.32 16.52 -1.80
CA TRP A 67 9.25 17.56 -1.35
C TRP A 67 10.49 17.68 -2.23
N LEU A 68 11.08 16.55 -2.65
CA LEU A 68 12.25 16.53 -3.52
C LEU A 68 11.92 17.13 -4.89
N ILE A 69 10.77 16.80 -5.46
CA ILE A 69 10.40 17.24 -6.81
C ILE A 69 10.00 18.72 -6.82
N VAL A 70 9.21 19.20 -5.85
CA VAL A 70 8.81 20.62 -5.78
C VAL A 70 10.02 21.55 -5.61
N ARG A 71 11.08 21.11 -4.94
CA ARG A 71 12.32 21.89 -4.75
C ARG A 71 13.08 22.20 -6.02
N THR A 72 12.79 21.52 -7.13
CA THR A 72 13.42 21.80 -8.43
C THR A 72 13.04 23.17 -8.99
N GLY A 73 12.00 23.84 -8.46
CA GLY A 73 11.62 25.21 -8.82
C GLY A 73 11.04 25.37 -10.23
N LYS A 74 10.87 24.28 -10.99
CA LYS A 74 10.31 24.29 -12.34
C LYS A 74 8.79 24.47 -12.31
N ARG A 75 8.21 25.12 -13.33
CA ARG A 75 6.74 25.33 -13.42
C ARG A 75 5.93 24.03 -13.39
N TRP A 76 6.48 22.92 -13.89
CA TRP A 76 5.84 21.61 -13.92
C TRP A 76 6.09 20.77 -12.64
N SER A 77 6.88 21.28 -11.69
CA SER A 77 7.34 20.50 -10.54
C SER A 77 6.21 20.01 -9.65
N VAL A 78 5.12 20.77 -9.52
CA VAL A 78 3.98 20.37 -8.68
C VAL A 78 3.24 19.17 -9.28
N ALA A 79 2.96 19.18 -10.58
CA ALA A 79 2.31 18.06 -11.25
C ALA A 79 3.17 16.78 -11.17
N ALA A 80 4.48 16.92 -11.42
CA ALA A 80 5.42 15.81 -11.27
C ALA A 80 5.55 15.35 -9.81
N ALA A 81 5.45 16.25 -8.84
CA ALA A 81 5.49 15.91 -7.42
C ALA A 81 4.26 15.09 -7.00
N CYS A 82 3.08 15.46 -7.48
CA CYS A 82 1.87 14.65 -7.28
C CYS A 82 2.00 13.26 -7.92
N ALA A 83 2.51 13.19 -9.15
CA ALA A 83 2.73 11.91 -9.84
C ALA A 83 3.77 11.03 -9.10
N GLY A 84 4.88 11.62 -8.66
CA GLY A 84 5.91 10.92 -7.88
C GLY A 84 5.40 10.43 -6.54
N ALA A 85 4.61 11.25 -5.83
CA ALA A 85 3.95 10.85 -4.59
C ALA A 85 3.01 9.66 -4.82
N ALA A 86 2.16 9.72 -5.85
CA ALA A 86 1.25 8.62 -6.20
C ALA A 86 2.01 7.33 -6.54
N CYS A 87 3.11 7.42 -7.30
CA CYS A 87 3.94 6.25 -7.61
C CYS A 87 4.55 5.63 -6.33
N ALA A 88 5.05 6.46 -5.41
CA ALA A 88 5.59 5.98 -4.14
C ALA A 88 4.51 5.28 -3.29
N THR A 89 3.30 5.83 -3.25
CA THR A 89 2.14 5.22 -2.59
C THR A 89 1.78 3.86 -3.21
N LEU A 90 1.71 3.78 -4.54
CA LEU A 90 1.41 2.54 -5.25
C LEU A 90 2.46 1.45 -4.95
N ILE A 91 3.75 1.80 -4.95
CA ILE A 91 4.83 0.87 -4.61
C ILE A 91 4.68 0.37 -3.17
N ALA A 92 4.32 1.23 -2.22
CA ALA A 92 4.13 0.82 -0.82
C ALA A 92 2.96 -0.16 -0.66
N VAL A 93 1.81 0.12 -1.31
CA VAL A 93 0.65 -0.79 -1.34
C VAL A 93 1.03 -2.12 -1.97
N TRP A 94 1.69 -2.06 -3.13
CA TRP A 94 2.13 -3.23 -3.86
C TRP A 94 3.04 -4.12 -3.03
N THR A 95 4.04 -3.52 -2.38
CA THR A 95 4.99 -4.25 -1.54
C THR A 95 4.27 -4.94 -0.37
N ALA A 96 3.31 -4.28 0.25
CA ALA A 96 2.52 -4.89 1.33
C ALA A 96 1.73 -6.10 0.81
N VAL A 97 1.08 -5.98 -0.34
CA VAL A 97 0.31 -7.06 -0.95
C VAL A 97 1.22 -8.23 -1.35
N ALA A 98 2.35 -7.93 -2.01
CA ALA A 98 3.37 -8.89 -2.42
C ALA A 98 3.91 -9.72 -1.24
N VAL A 99 4.05 -9.10 -0.07
CA VAL A 99 4.58 -9.77 1.13
C VAL A 99 3.49 -10.52 1.88
N GLU A 100 2.31 -9.95 2.01
CA GLU A 100 1.28 -10.42 2.94
C GLU A 100 0.20 -11.32 2.29
N HIS A 101 0.10 -11.39 0.95
CA HIS A 101 -0.89 -12.26 0.31
C HIS A 101 -0.69 -13.74 0.67
N ASN A 102 0.57 -14.17 0.80
CA ASN A 102 0.98 -15.51 1.23
C ASN A 102 1.97 -15.37 2.40
N PRO A 103 1.47 -15.21 3.64
CA PRO A 103 2.30 -14.89 4.79
C PRO A 103 3.28 -16.03 5.08
N GLY A 104 4.58 -15.74 4.98
CA GLY A 104 5.65 -16.73 5.16
C GLY A 104 5.89 -17.64 3.95
N ARG A 105 5.29 -17.36 2.79
CA ARG A 105 5.39 -18.10 1.51
C ARG A 105 4.91 -19.56 1.51
N ASP A 106 4.72 -20.16 2.66
CA ASP A 106 4.32 -21.55 2.81
C ASP A 106 2.93 -21.67 3.49
N TYR A 107 2.12 -20.60 3.47
CA TYR A 107 0.80 -20.65 4.08
C TYR A 107 -0.08 -21.65 3.32
N PRO A 108 -0.81 -22.55 4.00
CA PRO A 108 -1.66 -23.54 3.35
C PRO A 108 -2.57 -22.88 2.31
N ALA A 109 -2.61 -23.48 1.11
CA ALA A 109 -3.36 -22.98 -0.03
C ALA A 109 -4.52 -23.95 -0.37
N PRO A 110 -5.52 -24.14 0.54
CA PRO A 110 -6.57 -25.14 0.36
C PRO A 110 -7.58 -24.77 -0.73
N LEU A 111 -7.75 -23.47 -1.01
CA LEU A 111 -8.74 -22.96 -1.96
C LEU A 111 -8.12 -22.25 -3.18
N CYS A 112 -6.92 -21.69 -3.04
CA CYS A 112 -6.23 -20.94 -4.07
C CYS A 112 -4.79 -21.43 -4.20
N VAL A 113 -4.31 -21.64 -5.42
CA VAL A 113 -2.87 -21.87 -5.65
C VAL A 113 -2.09 -20.63 -5.23
N ASP A 114 -1.04 -20.81 -4.44
CA ASP A 114 -0.17 -19.74 -3.91
C ASP A 114 -0.90 -18.60 -3.17
N ASN A 115 -2.13 -18.84 -2.69
CA ASN A 115 -2.99 -17.83 -2.07
C ASN A 115 -3.37 -16.67 -3.01
N ILE A 116 -3.36 -16.94 -4.33
CA ILE A 116 -3.76 -15.99 -5.36
C ILE A 116 -5.22 -16.28 -5.76
N PRO A 117 -6.15 -15.34 -5.56
CA PRO A 117 -7.55 -15.58 -5.88
C PRO A 117 -7.81 -15.57 -7.39
N PRO A 118 -8.86 -16.26 -7.88
CA PRO A 118 -9.15 -16.39 -9.32
C PRO A 118 -9.59 -15.09 -10.00
N TRP A 119 -9.91 -14.05 -9.22
CA TRP A 119 -10.21 -12.72 -9.74
C TRP A 119 -8.96 -11.85 -9.92
N TRP A 120 -7.79 -12.29 -9.42
CA TRP A 120 -6.53 -11.58 -9.65
C TRP A 120 -6.12 -11.74 -11.12
N PRO A 121 -5.74 -10.65 -11.80
CA PRO A 121 -5.36 -10.73 -13.20
C PRO A 121 -3.97 -11.37 -13.39
N ASP A 122 -3.88 -12.37 -14.27
CA ASP A 122 -2.63 -13.09 -14.60
C ASP A 122 -1.52 -12.18 -15.15
N ALA A 123 -1.89 -11.04 -15.75
CA ALA A 123 -0.94 -10.10 -16.35
C ALA A 123 -0.20 -9.25 -15.31
N ILE A 124 -0.67 -9.20 -14.06
CA ILE A 124 -0.08 -8.37 -13.03
C ILE A 124 0.63 -9.30 -12.04
N PRO A 125 1.96 -9.18 -11.85
CA PRO A 125 2.67 -10.01 -10.89
C PRO A 125 2.13 -9.80 -9.48
N ILE A 126 2.60 -10.57 -8.51
CA ILE A 126 2.41 -10.25 -7.09
C ILE A 126 3.75 -10.39 -6.39
#